data_AF-A0A3L6SG55-F1
#
_entry.id   AF-A0A3L6SG55-F1
#
_cell.length_a   1.000
_cell.length_b   1.000
_cell.length_c   1.000
_cell.angle_alpha   90.00
_cell.angle_beta   90.00
_cell.angle_gamma   90.00
#
_symmetry.space_group_name_H-M   'P 1'
#
loop_
_entity.id
_entity.type
_entity.pdbx_description
1 polymer ?
#
loop_
_entity_poly.entity_id
_entity_poly.type
_entity_poly.pdbx_seq_one_letter_code
_entity_poly.pdbx_strand_id
1 'polypeptide(L)'
;MIEDAGFGGLLKIGCPTFPLGFCGWLLRRFDTDYCELVIKGRGRIPVTSDSVLGIPNGGGDVKYCLDEDAIAFMFDRFGVSGRYSPTVKSIENSLKHMKSADEHFLRTFMVLAVSSFLCPTTSLRISPRCIPALVDIGSIRELNWCKFAVEQLRKSIRA
;
A
#
# COMPACT_ATOMS: atom_id res chain seq x y z
N MET A 1 -13.66 -11.43 -1.33
CA MET A 1 -12.30 -11.61 -0.79
C MET A 1 -11.54 -10.30 -0.54
N ILE A 2 -11.24 -9.45 -1.54
CA ILE A 2 -10.53 -8.17 -1.29
C ILE A 2 -11.36 -7.24 -0.38
N GLU A 3 -12.66 -7.16 -0.62
CA GLU A 3 -13.59 -6.42 0.23
C GLU A 3 -13.67 -7.03 1.63
N ASP A 4 -13.76 -8.36 1.71
CA ASP A 4 -13.76 -9.11 2.96
C ASP A 4 -12.45 -8.98 3.73
N ALA A 5 -11.34 -8.65 3.06
CA ALA A 5 -10.04 -8.32 3.64
C ALA A 5 -9.92 -6.83 4.01
N GLY A 6 -11.00 -6.05 3.85
CA GLY A 6 -11.08 -4.64 4.23
C GLY A 6 -10.43 -3.67 3.24
N PHE A 7 -10.07 -4.11 2.03
CA PHE A 7 -9.44 -3.28 1.00
C PHE A 7 -10.38 -2.92 -0.16
N GLY A 8 -11.68 -3.09 0.02
CA GLY A 8 -12.69 -2.81 -1.01
C GLY A 8 -12.68 -1.36 -1.49
N GLY A 9 -12.24 -0.41 -0.65
CA GLY A 9 -12.12 0.99 -1.06
C GLY A 9 -11.08 1.22 -2.17
N LEU A 10 -10.04 0.38 -2.28
CA LEU A 10 -9.08 0.42 -3.39
C LEU A 10 -9.72 0.09 -4.74
N LEU A 11 -10.75 -0.76 -4.75
CA LEU A 11 -11.48 -1.14 -5.97
C LEU A 11 -12.41 -0.03 -6.47
N LYS A 12 -12.74 0.94 -5.60
CA LYS A 12 -13.62 2.07 -5.92
C LYS A 12 -12.88 3.26 -6.51
N ILE A 13 -11.55 3.17 -6.67
CA ILE A 13 -10.74 4.22 -7.27
C ILE A 13 -11.05 4.30 -8.77
N GLY A 14 -11.98 5.17 -9.14
CA GLY A 14 -12.39 5.41 -10.53
C GLY A 14 -11.50 6.38 -11.31
N CYS A 15 -10.25 6.57 -10.88
CA CYS A 15 -9.35 7.59 -11.46
C CYS A 15 -8.20 6.90 -12.22
N PRO A 16 -8.31 6.70 -13.55
CA PRO A 16 -7.30 5.99 -14.33
C PRO A 16 -5.99 6.78 -14.45
N THR A 17 -6.06 8.11 -14.35
CA THR A 17 -4.89 9.00 -14.38
C THR A 17 -5.11 10.14 -13.39
N PHE A 18 -4.06 10.48 -12.63
CA PHE A 18 -4.09 11.64 -11.75
C PHE A 18 -3.34 12.81 -12.42
N PRO A 19 -3.95 13.99 -12.58
CA PRO A 19 -3.25 15.15 -13.12
C PRO A 19 -2.08 15.53 -12.19
N LEU A 20 -0.84 15.41 -12.68
CA LEU A 20 0.37 15.68 -11.89
C LEU A 20 0.36 17.09 -11.28
N GLY A 21 -0.18 18.07 -12.00
CA GLY A 21 -0.34 19.43 -11.50
C GLY A 21 -1.24 19.52 -10.26
N PHE A 22 -2.30 18.73 -10.20
CA PHE A 22 -3.20 18.65 -9.06
C PHE A 22 -2.54 17.95 -7.87
N CYS A 23 -1.83 16.83 -8.10
CA CYS A 23 -1.03 16.18 -7.05
C CYS A 23 -0.02 17.15 -6.44
N GLY A 24 0.75 17.85 -7.26
CA GLY A 24 1.71 18.83 -6.78
C GLY A 24 1.05 19.99 -6.03
N TRP A 25 -0.15 20.41 -6.45
CA TRP A 25 -0.93 21.43 -5.75
C TRP A 25 -1.40 20.97 -4.36
N LEU A 26 -1.80 19.70 -4.23
CA LEU A 26 -2.20 19.08 -2.95
C LEU A 26 -1.00 18.96 -2.01
N LEU A 27 0.13 18.43 -2.49
CA LEU A 27 1.32 18.22 -1.68
C LEU A 27 1.87 19.54 -1.12
N ARG A 28 1.87 20.63 -1.90
CA ARG A 28 2.27 21.96 -1.42
C ARG A 28 1.34 22.56 -0.35
N ARG A 29 0.17 21.97 -0.14
CA ARG A 29 -0.82 22.40 0.86
C ARG A 29 -0.93 21.43 2.03
N PHE A 30 -0.17 20.35 2.02
CA PHE A 30 -0.21 19.38 3.09
C PHE A 30 0.72 19.81 4.23
N ASP A 31 0.12 20.07 5.38
CA ASP A 31 0.81 20.34 6.64
C ASP A 31 1.22 19.00 7.27
N THR A 32 2.52 18.71 7.24
CA THR A 32 3.04 17.43 7.75
C THR A 32 3.01 17.33 9.28
N ASP A 33 2.96 18.44 10.02
CA ASP A 33 2.98 18.43 11.48
C ASP A 33 1.62 18.09 12.05
N TYR A 34 0.56 18.55 11.39
CA TYR A 34 -0.82 18.29 11.79
C TYR A 34 -1.51 17.20 10.97
N CYS A 35 -0.91 16.75 9.86
CA CYS A 35 -1.54 15.80 8.93
C CYS A 35 -2.80 16.38 8.28
N GLU A 36 -2.73 17.61 7.76
CA GLU A 36 -3.91 18.31 7.25
C GLU A 36 -3.65 18.97 5.90
N LEU A 37 -4.66 18.97 5.02
CA LEU A 37 -4.65 19.79 3.81
C LEU A 37 -5.14 21.21 4.13
N VAL A 38 -4.28 22.19 3.93
CA VAL A 38 -4.55 23.61 4.17
C VAL A 38 -4.95 24.28 2.85
N ILE A 39 -6.26 24.50 2.67
CA ILE A 39 -6.82 25.09 1.46
C ILE A 39 -7.31 26.51 1.75
N LYS A 40 -6.65 27.51 1.12
CA LYS A 40 -7.05 28.92 1.23
C LYS A 40 -8.55 29.08 0.90
N GLY A 41 -9.28 29.76 1.78
CA GLY A 41 -10.72 29.99 1.63
C GLY A 41 -11.63 28.82 2.04
N ARG A 42 -11.10 27.61 2.23
CA ARG A 42 -11.87 26.45 2.70
C ARG A 42 -11.51 26.02 4.13
N GLY A 43 -10.27 26.25 4.57
CA GLY A 43 -9.79 25.88 5.90
C GLY A 43 -8.85 24.66 5.87
N ARG A 44 -8.84 23.91 6.97
CA ARG A 44 -7.96 22.75 7.21
C ARG A 44 -8.78 21.47 7.10
N ILE A 45 -8.30 20.49 6.34
CA ILE A 45 -8.96 19.19 6.16
C ILE A 45 -8.04 18.12 6.75
N PRO A 46 -8.39 17.52 7.90
CA PRO A 46 -7.63 16.44 8.48
C PRO A 46 -7.52 15.23 7.56
N VAL A 47 -6.30 14.73 7.38
CA VAL A 47 -6.03 13.43 6.76
C VAL A 47 -5.87 12.43 7.90
N THR A 48 -7.01 11.95 8.39
CA THR A 48 -7.11 10.97 9.48
C THR A 48 -7.15 9.55 8.92
N SER A 49 -7.04 8.57 9.81
CA SER A 49 -7.19 7.16 9.47
C SER A 49 -8.51 6.84 8.76
N ASP A 50 -9.60 7.54 9.10
CA ASP A 50 -10.92 7.30 8.53
C ASP A 50 -11.09 7.93 7.13
N SER A 51 -10.18 8.83 6.75
CA SER A 51 -10.18 9.50 5.45
C SER A 51 -9.42 8.74 4.35
N VAL A 52 -8.70 7.67 4.71
CA VAL A 52 -7.81 6.95 3.79
C VAL A 52 -8.57 5.83 3.08
N LEU A 53 -9.07 6.13 1.88
CA LEU A 53 -9.40 5.17 0.80
C LEU A 53 -10.17 3.90 1.19
N GLY A 54 -10.92 3.89 2.30
CA GLY A 54 -11.62 2.72 2.80
C GLY A 54 -10.73 1.49 3.01
N ILE A 55 -9.51 1.68 3.53
CA ILE A 55 -8.59 0.59 3.94
C ILE A 55 -8.67 0.34 5.46
N PRO A 56 -8.12 -0.77 5.99
CA PRO A 56 -8.32 -1.11 7.40
C PRO A 56 -7.60 -0.17 8.38
N ASN A 57 -8.32 0.21 9.44
CA ASN A 57 -7.81 0.94 10.61
C ASN A 57 -7.76 0.00 11.84
N GLY A 58 -7.09 -1.14 11.69
CA GLY A 58 -6.93 -2.11 12.77
C GLY A 58 -6.04 -1.59 13.92
N GLY A 59 -5.92 -2.37 14.99
CA GLY A 59 -5.10 -2.00 16.16
C GLY A 59 -3.61 -2.32 16.01
N GLY A 60 -3.25 -3.29 15.16
CA GLY A 60 -1.87 -3.73 14.97
C GLY A 60 -1.07 -2.81 14.05
N ASP A 61 0.24 -2.70 14.24
CA ASP A 61 1.09 -1.93 13.34
C ASP A 61 1.51 -2.74 12.10
N VAL A 62 1.54 -2.07 10.94
CA VAL A 62 2.06 -2.67 9.70
C VAL A 62 3.58 -2.78 9.79
N LYS A 63 4.10 -4.01 9.82
CA LYS A 63 5.55 -4.27 9.82
C LYS A 63 6.15 -3.91 8.45
N TYR A 64 6.95 -2.84 8.43
CA TYR A 64 7.68 -2.39 7.23
C TYR A 64 9.19 -2.35 7.47
N CYS A 65 9.81 -3.53 7.50
CA CYS A 65 11.23 -3.73 7.80
C CYS A 65 11.78 -4.93 7.03
N LEU A 66 13.10 -5.13 7.04
CA LEU A 66 13.69 -6.35 6.49
C LEU A 66 13.49 -7.49 7.51
N ASP A 67 13.01 -8.62 7.02
CA ASP A 67 12.82 -9.86 7.77
C ASP A 67 13.13 -11.01 6.80
N GLU A 68 14.30 -11.62 6.96
CA GLU A 68 14.84 -12.57 5.98
C GLU A 68 13.98 -13.83 5.86
N ASP A 69 13.41 -14.30 6.97
CA ASP A 69 12.55 -15.48 7.00
C ASP A 69 11.23 -15.22 6.27
N ALA A 70 10.60 -14.07 6.55
CA ALA A 70 9.39 -13.64 5.85
C ALA A 70 9.64 -13.47 4.34
N ILE A 71 10.78 -12.88 3.96
CA ILE A 71 11.16 -12.65 2.57
C ILE A 71 11.39 -13.99 1.86
N ALA A 72 12.17 -14.90 2.44
CA ALA A 72 12.47 -16.20 1.86
C ALA A 72 11.20 -17.03 1.66
N PHE A 73 10.33 -17.07 2.67
CA PHE A 73 9.04 -17.75 2.62
C PHE A 73 8.13 -17.23 1.50
N MET A 74 8.12 -15.92 1.28
CA MET A 74 7.29 -15.30 0.26
C MET A 74 7.88 -15.48 -1.14
N PHE A 75 9.20 -15.41 -1.29
CA PHE A 75 9.85 -15.58 -2.59
C PHE A 75 9.74 -17.01 -3.12
N ASP A 76 9.83 -18.01 -2.24
CA ASP A 76 9.52 -19.40 -2.57
C ASP A 76 8.11 -19.54 -3.15
N ARG A 77 7.10 -18.94 -2.49
CA ARG A 77 5.71 -18.95 -2.96
C ARG A 77 5.45 -18.18 -4.24
N PHE A 78 6.27 -17.20 -4.57
CA PHE A 78 6.21 -16.50 -5.86
C PHE A 78 7.00 -17.21 -6.96
N GLY A 79 7.64 -18.36 -6.66
CA GLY A 79 8.50 -19.06 -7.60
C GLY A 79 9.73 -18.25 -8.02
N VAL A 80 10.16 -17.31 -7.17
CA VAL A 80 11.31 -16.44 -7.45
C VAL A 80 12.58 -17.18 -7.02
N SER A 81 13.18 -17.91 -7.95
CA SER A 81 14.49 -18.53 -7.76
C SER A 81 15.60 -17.49 -7.99
N GLY A 82 15.97 -16.71 -6.96
CA GLY A 82 17.11 -15.79 -7.05
C GLY A 82 17.20 -14.72 -5.95
N ARG A 83 18.31 -13.94 -5.96
CA ARG A 83 18.58 -12.83 -5.01
C ARG A 83 17.76 -11.56 -5.25
N TYR A 84 16.91 -11.50 -6.28
CA TYR A 84 16.30 -10.25 -6.73
C TYR A 84 14.80 -10.22 -6.46
N SER A 85 14.33 -9.16 -5.81
CA SER A 85 12.91 -8.93 -5.59
C SER A 85 12.15 -8.85 -6.93
N PRO A 86 10.92 -9.40 -6.99
CA PRO A 86 10.09 -9.35 -8.19
C PRO A 86 9.82 -7.91 -8.61
N THR A 87 9.54 -7.72 -9.90
CA THR A 87 9.14 -6.41 -10.42
C THR A 87 7.65 -6.18 -10.20
N VAL A 88 7.24 -4.92 -10.09
CA VAL A 88 5.81 -4.56 -10.06
C VAL A 88 5.08 -5.15 -11.27
N LYS A 89 5.73 -5.14 -12.45
CA LYS A 89 5.16 -5.70 -13.68
C LYS A 89 4.98 -7.22 -13.63
N SER A 90 5.93 -7.93 -13.01
CA SER A 90 5.83 -9.38 -12.83
C SER A 90 4.68 -9.76 -11.92
N ILE A 91 4.48 -9.02 -10.82
CA ILE A 91 3.33 -9.22 -9.91
C ILE A 91 2.00 -8.91 -10.62
N GLU A 92 1.92 -7.79 -11.35
CA GLU A 92 0.74 -7.43 -12.16
C GLU A 92 0.41 -8.52 -13.18
N ASN A 93 1.41 -9.04 -13.90
CA ASN A 93 1.23 -10.13 -14.85
C ASN A 93 0.79 -11.42 -14.15
N SER A 94 1.38 -11.76 -13.01
CA SER A 94 0.98 -12.96 -12.24
C SER A 94 -0.50 -12.90 -11.87
N LEU A 95 -0.96 -11.77 -11.31
CA LEU A 95 -2.37 -11.55 -10.97
C LEU A 95 -3.32 -11.75 -12.16
N LYS A 96 -2.95 -11.29 -13.36
CA LYS A 96 -3.78 -11.45 -14.56
C LYS A 96 -3.98 -12.91 -14.99
N HIS A 97 -3.05 -13.80 -14.66
CA HIS A 97 -3.09 -15.20 -15.06
C HIS A 97 -3.65 -16.12 -13.95
N MET A 98 -3.90 -15.59 -12.75
CA MET A 98 -4.54 -16.35 -11.67
C MET A 98 -5.99 -16.68 -12.02
N LYS A 99 -6.39 -17.92 -11.76
CA LYS A 99 -7.74 -18.44 -12.07
C LYS A 99 -8.65 -18.55 -10.85
N SER A 100 -8.08 -18.43 -9.65
CA SER A 100 -8.77 -18.54 -8.36
C SER A 100 -8.58 -17.26 -7.56
N ALA A 101 -9.63 -16.85 -6.86
CA ALA A 101 -9.59 -15.78 -5.87
C ALA A 101 -9.38 -16.39 -4.48
N ASP A 102 -8.17 -16.89 -4.24
CA ASP A 102 -7.74 -17.53 -2.98
C ASP A 102 -6.74 -16.65 -2.19
N GLU A 103 -6.20 -17.17 -1.10
CA GLU A 103 -5.20 -16.45 -0.29
C GLU A 103 -3.96 -16.05 -1.08
N HIS A 104 -3.53 -16.86 -2.06
CA HIS A 104 -2.39 -16.52 -2.90
C HIS A 104 -2.72 -15.32 -3.80
N PHE A 105 -3.92 -15.28 -4.38
CA PHE A 105 -4.41 -14.10 -5.09
C PHE A 105 -4.46 -12.87 -4.18
N LEU A 106 -5.04 -12.97 -2.98
CA LEU A 106 -5.16 -11.84 -2.05
C LEU A 106 -3.78 -11.29 -1.69
N ARG A 107 -2.85 -12.17 -1.33
CA ARG A 107 -1.48 -11.81 -0.99
C ARG A 107 -0.76 -11.13 -2.15
N THR A 108 -0.91 -11.65 -3.36
CA THR A 108 -0.30 -11.08 -4.56
C THR A 108 -0.90 -9.70 -4.88
N PHE A 109 -2.22 -9.56 -4.74
CA PHE A 109 -2.92 -8.29 -4.89
C PHE A 109 -2.40 -7.27 -3.88
N MET A 110 -2.21 -7.67 -2.63
CA MET A 110 -1.70 -6.80 -1.58
C MET A 110 -0.25 -6.37 -1.78
N VAL A 111 0.61 -7.26 -2.30
CA VAL A 111 1.98 -6.87 -2.72
C VAL A 111 1.93 -5.74 -3.76
N LEU A 112 1.03 -5.86 -4.76
CA LEU A 112 0.83 -4.81 -5.76
C LEU A 112 0.26 -3.52 -5.12
N ALA A 113 -0.77 -3.64 -4.28
CA ALA A 113 -1.40 -2.51 -3.64
C ALA A 113 -0.43 -1.69 -2.78
N VAL A 114 0.42 -2.36 -1.98
CA VAL A 114 1.42 -1.67 -1.16
C VAL A 114 2.48 -1.00 -2.03
N SER A 115 2.96 -1.69 -3.07
CA SER A 115 4.06 -1.21 -3.91
C SER A 115 3.65 -0.13 -4.91
N SER A 116 2.36 -0.01 -5.23
CA SER A 116 1.85 0.95 -6.22
C SER A 116 1.03 2.09 -5.61
N PHE A 117 0.32 1.84 -4.49
CA PHE A 117 -0.62 2.82 -3.93
C PHE A 117 -0.26 3.27 -2.52
N LEU A 118 0.01 2.33 -1.59
CA LEU A 118 0.15 2.69 -0.17
C LEU A 118 1.56 3.18 0.20
N CYS A 119 2.58 2.62 -0.45
CA CYS A 119 3.98 2.98 -0.24
C CYS A 119 4.79 2.82 -1.55
N PRO A 120 4.41 3.56 -2.62
CA PRO A 120 5.16 3.50 -3.87
C PRO A 120 6.59 3.99 -3.67
N THR A 121 7.52 3.35 -4.37
CA THR A 121 8.94 3.74 -4.42
C THR A 121 9.32 4.11 -5.84
N THR A 122 10.47 4.75 -6.03
CA THR A 122 11.01 5.02 -7.37
C THR A 122 11.54 3.77 -8.06
N SER A 123 11.66 2.65 -7.34
CA SER A 123 12.10 1.36 -7.89
C SER A 123 10.97 0.67 -8.66
N LEU A 124 11.33 0.04 -9.79
CA LEU A 124 10.43 -0.87 -10.51
C LEU A 124 10.29 -2.23 -9.81
N ARG A 125 11.06 -2.48 -8.74
CA ARG A 125 11.05 -3.71 -7.94
C ARG A 125 10.26 -3.52 -6.66
N ILE A 126 9.58 -4.58 -6.25
CA ILE A 126 8.88 -4.65 -4.96
C ILE A 126 9.90 -4.46 -3.85
N SER A 127 9.61 -3.55 -2.93
CA SER A 127 10.41 -3.36 -1.72
C SER A 127 10.27 -4.61 -0.84
N PRO A 128 11.35 -5.33 -0.50
CA PRO A 128 11.26 -6.49 0.40
C PRO A 128 10.72 -6.10 1.79
N ARG A 129 10.78 -4.81 2.16
CA ARG A 129 10.27 -4.31 3.44
C ARG A 129 8.75 -4.41 3.58
N CYS A 130 7.99 -4.51 2.48
CA CYS A 130 6.53 -4.66 2.59
C CYS A 130 6.09 -6.10 2.87
N ILE A 131 6.99 -7.07 2.66
CA ILE A 131 6.69 -8.49 2.70
C ILE A 131 6.24 -8.97 4.09
N PRO A 132 6.84 -8.55 5.22
CA PRO A 132 6.51 -9.12 6.53
C PRO A 132 5.05 -8.91 6.93
N ALA A 133 4.46 -7.77 6.56
CA ALA A 133 3.04 -7.48 6.81
C ALA A 133 2.06 -8.33 5.98
N LEU A 134 2.54 -9.09 4.99
CA LEU A 134 1.73 -9.85 4.04
C LEU A 134 1.91 -11.37 4.16
N VAL A 135 2.76 -11.81 5.10
CA VAL A 135 2.97 -13.23 5.42
C VAL A 135 1.69 -13.84 5.95
N ASP A 136 1.15 -13.27 7.04
CA ASP A 136 -0.14 -13.64 7.61
C ASP A 136 -1.26 -12.81 6.97
N ILE A 137 -1.72 -13.29 5.82
CA ILE A 137 -2.74 -12.58 5.04
C ILE A 137 -4.14 -12.68 5.65
N GLY A 138 -4.38 -13.67 6.52
CA GLY A 138 -5.67 -13.85 7.20
C GLY A 138 -5.95 -12.72 8.21
N SER A 139 -4.91 -12.26 8.89
CA SER A 139 -5.00 -11.20 9.91
C SER A 139 -4.80 -9.79 9.34
N ILE A 140 -4.81 -9.62 8.01
CA ILE A 140 -4.45 -8.35 7.37
C ILE A 140 -5.36 -7.17 7.78
N ARG A 141 -6.61 -7.45 8.15
CA ARG A 141 -7.59 -6.45 8.62
C ARG A 141 -7.30 -5.90 10.00
N GLU A 142 -6.56 -6.66 10.79
CA GLU A 142 -6.21 -6.28 12.16
C GLU A 142 -5.09 -5.25 12.18
N LEU A 143 -4.41 -5.04 11.06
CA LEU A 143 -3.36 -4.04 10.92
C LEU A 143 -3.92 -2.65 10.55
N ASN A 144 -3.22 -1.62 11.01
CA ASN A 144 -3.55 -0.23 10.78
C ASN A 144 -2.92 0.30 9.49
N TRP A 145 -3.51 -0.10 8.36
CA TRP A 145 -3.07 0.35 7.03
C TRP A 145 -3.30 1.84 6.81
N CYS A 146 -4.32 2.41 7.45
CA CYS A 146 -4.58 3.84 7.40
C CYS A 146 -3.44 4.65 8.03
N LYS A 147 -3.05 4.32 9.26
CA LYS A 147 -1.90 4.93 9.95
C LYS A 147 -0.63 4.76 9.13
N PHE A 148 -0.37 3.54 8.63
CA PHE A 148 0.78 3.26 7.78
C PHE A 148 0.84 4.19 6.54
N ALA A 149 -0.25 4.30 5.78
CA ALA A 149 -0.30 5.14 4.58
C ALA A 149 -0.05 6.62 4.90
N VAL A 150 -0.66 7.13 5.98
CA VAL A 150 -0.46 8.53 6.42
C VAL A 150 0.99 8.77 6.85
N GLU A 151 1.61 7.83 7.56
CA GLU A 151 3.02 7.93 7.94
C GLU A 151 3.96 7.90 6.73
N GLN A 152 3.69 7.06 5.72
CA GLN A 152 4.49 7.05 4.49
C GLN A 152 4.36 8.37 3.73
N LEU A 153 3.14 8.94 3.65
CA LEU A 153 2.92 10.26 3.05
C LEU A 153 3.69 11.36 3.80
N ARG A 154 3.64 11.36 5.14
CA ARG A 154 4.42 12.32 5.95
C ARG A 154 5.92 12.20 5.69
N LYS A 155 6.45 10.97 5.68
CA LYS A 155 7.88 10.69 5.47
C LYS A 155 8.32 11.13 4.07
N SER A 156 7.52 10.91 3.03
CA SER A 156 7.87 11.25 1.66
C SER A 156 7.85 12.75 1.36
N ILE A 157 7.01 13.53 2.06
CA ILE A 157 6.95 15.00 1.90
C ILE A 157 8.08 15.70 2.67
N ARG A 158 8.54 15.11 3.78
CA ARG A 158 9.64 15.66 4.60
C ARG A 158 11.03 15.32 4.07
N ALA A 159 11.16 14.30 3.22
CA ALA A 159 12.42 13.83 2.64
C ALA A 159 12.93 14.77 1.54
#